data_AF-A0A0R2D098-F1
#
_entry.id   AF-A0A0R2D098-F1
#
_cell.length_a   1.000
_cell.length_b   1.000
_cell.length_c   1.000
_cell.angle_alpha   90.00
_cell.angle_beta   90.00
_cell.angle_gamma   90.00
#
_symmetry.space_group_name_H-M   'P 1'
#
loop_
_entity.id
_entity.type
_entity.pdbx_description
1 polymer ?
#
loop_
_entity_poly.entity_id
_entity_poly.type
_entity_poly.pdbx_seq_one_letter_code
_entity_poly.pdbx_strand_id
1 'polypeptide(L)' 'MPYSKREHELALATAIAMTTADYQMEKTEAKANNKKYDPNNGIEIFEQAYQHALKYYSGNYPD' A
#
# COMPACT_ATOMS: atom_id res chain seq x y z
N MET A 1 -15.57 -11.70 8.14
CA MET A 1 -15.83 -12.46 6.90
C MET A 1 -14.51 -12.63 6.19
N PRO A 2 -14.13 -13.84 5.71
CA PRO A 2 -12.96 -13.99 4.86
C PRO A 2 -13.20 -13.27 3.52
N TYR A 3 -12.23 -12.48 3.06
CA TYR A 3 -12.31 -11.79 1.76
C TYR A 3 -12.15 -12.80 0.61
N SER A 4 -12.71 -12.49 -0.55
CA SER A 4 -12.53 -13.30 -1.77
C SER A 4 -11.09 -13.21 -2.28
N LYS A 5 -10.65 -14.18 -3.09
CA LYS A 5 -9.33 -14.14 -3.72
C LYS A 5 -9.20 -12.90 -4.61
N ARG A 6 -10.26 -12.55 -5.35
CA ARG A 6 -10.31 -11.37 -6.20
C ARG A 6 -10.19 -10.04 -5.42
N GLU A 7 -10.85 -9.93 -4.27
CA GLU A 7 -10.73 -8.78 -3.36
C GLU A 7 -9.29 -8.62 -2.86
N HIS A 8 -8.66 -9.73 -2.49
CA HIS A 8 -7.26 -9.75 -2.07
C HIS A 8 -6.31 -9.31 -3.18
N GLU A 9 -6.46 -9.82 -4.41
CA GLU A 9 -5.59 -9.46 -5.54
C GLU A 9 -5.70 -7.96 -5.90
N LEU A 10 -6.92 -7.42 -5.91
CA LEU A 10 -7.15 -6.00 -6.16
C LEU A 10 -6.57 -5.12 -5.04
N ALA A 11 -6.81 -5.48 -3.78
CA ALA A 11 -6.27 -4.75 -2.65
C ALA A 11 -4.73 -4.75 -2.66
N LEU A 12 -4.12 -5.88 -3.02
CA LEU A 12 -2.66 -6.02 -3.10
C LEU A 12 -2.08 -5.16 -4.23
N ALA A 13 -2.68 -5.19 -5.42
CA ALA A 13 -2.25 -4.36 -6.55
C ALA A 13 -2.34 -2.85 -6.22
N THR A 14 -3.45 -2.42 -5.62
CA THR A 14 -3.64 -1.01 -5.20
C THR A 14 -2.63 -0.61 -4.13
N ALA A 15 -2.42 -1.44 -3.11
CA ALA A 15 -1.46 -1.16 -2.05
C ALA A 15 -0.02 -1.06 -2.58
N ILE A 16 0.39 -1.94 -3.50
CA ILE A 16 1.70 -1.87 -4.16
C ILE A 16 1.86 -0.55 -4.92
N ALA A 17 0.86 -0.16 -5.72
CA ALA A 17 0.90 1.06 -6.51
C ALA A 17 1.04 2.31 -5.63
N MET A 18 0.24 2.40 -4.56
CA MET A 18 0.29 3.50 -3.60
C MET A 18 1.64 3.57 -2.87
N THR A 19 2.09 2.44 -2.33
CA THR A 19 3.37 2.36 -1.60
C THR A 19 4.55 2.71 -2.49
N THR A 20 4.52 2.30 -3.76
CA THR A 20 5.60 2.61 -4.70
C THR A 20 5.66 4.10 -5.00
N ALA A 21 4.51 4.77 -5.15
CA ALA A 21 4.46 6.22 -5.37
C ALA A 21 5.00 6.99 -4.15
N ASP A 22 4.54 6.62 -2.95
CA ASP A 22 4.98 7.25 -1.69
C ASP A 22 6.47 6.99 -1.42
N TYR A 23 6.94 5.76 -1.67
CA TYR A 23 8.36 5.42 -1.57
C TYR A 23 9.25 6.29 -2.46
N GLN A 24 8.83 6.55 -3.70
CA GLN A 24 9.62 7.39 -4.62
C GLN A 24 9.64 8.85 -4.17
N MET A 25 8.52 9.36 -3.64
CA MET A 25 8.44 10.70 -3.07
C MET A 25 9.34 10.82 -1.83
N GLU A 26 9.22 9.91 -0.86
CA GLU A 26 10.06 9.92 0.35
C GLU A 26 11.53 9.76 0.03
N LYS A 27 11.91 8.90 -0.92
CA LYS A 27 13.30 8.75 -1.33
C LYS A 27 13.86 10.05 -1.93
N THR A 28 13.02 10.78 -2.67
CA THR A 28 13.38 12.07 -3.25
C THR A 28 13.55 13.14 -2.16
N GLU A 29 12.62 13.20 -1.21
CA GLU A 29 12.69 14.13 -0.07
C GLU A 29 13.84 13.80 0.90
N ALA A 30 14.09 12.53 1.16
CA ALA A 30 15.19 12.07 2.00
C ALA A 30 16.54 12.48 1.38
N LYS A 31 16.69 12.32 0.05
CA LYS A 31 17.86 12.80 -0.69
C LYS A 31 17.98 14.33 -0.65
N ALA A 32 16.87 15.06 -0.73
CA ALA A 32 16.86 16.52 -0.64
C ALA A 32 17.23 17.04 0.77
N ASN A 33 16.88 16.30 1.82
CA ASN A 33 17.10 16.68 3.22
C ASN A 33 18.28 15.98 3.90
N ASN A 34 19.14 15.26 3.16
CA ASN A 34 20.23 14.43 3.71
C ASN A 34 19.78 13.42 4.79
N LYS A 35 18.53 12.94 4.71
CA LYS A 35 18.00 11.92 5.60
C LYS A 35 18.19 10.54 4.99
N LYS A 36 18.41 9.53 5.83
CA LYS A 36 18.40 8.13 5.40
C LYS A 36 16.96 7.63 5.43
N TYR A 37 16.49 7.08 4.30
CA TYR A 37 15.17 6.46 4.21
C TYR A 37 15.07 5.26 5.17
N ASP A 38 13.97 5.17 5.92
CA ASP A 38 13.64 4.03 6.76
C ASP A 38 12.74 3.05 6.00
N PRO A 39 13.21 1.83 5.67
CA PRO A 39 12.40 0.83 4.98
C PRO A 39 11.16 0.37 5.74
N ASN A 40 11.11 0.53 7.07
CA ASN A 40 9.91 0.19 7.85
C ASN A 40 8.73 1.11 7.53
N ASN A 41 8.99 2.36 7.13
CA ASN A 41 7.93 3.31 6.80
C ASN A 41 7.13 2.85 5.57
N GLY A 42 7.82 2.30 4.56
CA GLY A 42 7.15 1.71 3.40
C GLY A 42 6.28 0.49 3.74
N ILE A 43 6.65 -0.29 4.77
CA ILE A 43 5.85 -1.43 5.23
C ILE A 43 4.58 -0.94 5.93
N GLU A 44 4.68 0.09 6.78
CA GLU A 44 3.53 0.69 7.46
C GLU A 44 2.55 1.35 6.46
N ILE A 45 3.08 2.08 5.48
CA ILE A 45 2.27 2.67 4.39
C ILE A 45 1.55 1.57 3.60
N PHE A 46 2.27 0.49 3.26
CA PHE A 46 1.68 -0.65 2.56
C PHE A 46 0.56 -1.30 3.36
N GLU A 47 0.79 -1.57 4.65
CA GLU A 47 -0.21 -2.20 5.51
C GLU A 47 -1.48 -1.35 5.60
N GLN A 48 -1.34 -0.03 5.79
CA GLN A 48 -2.47 0.89 5.84
C GLN A 48 -3.23 0.94 4.49
N ALA A 49 -2.50 1.07 3.38
CA ALA A 49 -3.10 1.09 2.05
C ALA A 49 -3.82 -0.23 1.72
N TYR A 50 -3.24 -1.36 2.11
CA TYR A 50 -3.81 -2.69 1.92
C TYR A 50 -5.09 -2.89 2.74
N GLN A 51 -5.09 -2.51 4.03
CA GLN A 51 -6.28 -2.57 4.87
C GLN A 51 -7.40 -1.65 4.36
N HIS A 52 -7.05 -0.47 3.87
CA HIS A 52 -8.01 0.46 3.28
C HIS A 52 -8.60 -0.11 1.98
N ALA A 53 -7.76 -0.64 1.09
CA ALA A 53 -8.19 -1.24 -0.17
C ALA A 53 -9.07 -2.48 0.06
N LEU A 54 -8.72 -3.34 1.03
CA LEU A 54 -9.57 -4.47 1.41
C LEU A 54 -10.95 -4.03 1.88
N LYS A 55 -11.05 -3.00 2.72
CA LYS A 55 -12.34 -2.44 3.14
C LYS A 55 -13.15 -1.90 1.97
N TYR A 56 -12.50 -1.27 1.00
CA TYR A 56 -13.15 -0.70 -0.19
C TYR A 56 -13.68 -1.78 -1.14
N TYR A 57 -12.91 -2.85 -1.34
CA TYR A 57 -13.28 -3.94 -2.24
C TYR A 57 -14.20 -4.99 -1.59
N SER A 58 -14.24 -5.06 -0.25
CA SER A 58 -15.06 -5.99 0.51
C SER A 58 -16.54 -5.99 0.09
N GLY A 59 -17.04 -7.16 -0.30
CA GLY A 59 -18.42 -7.38 -0.70
C GLY A 59 -18.79 -6.86 -2.09
N ASN A 60 -17.87 -6.16 -2.77
CA ASN A 60 -18.08 -5.57 -4.09
C ASN A 60 -17.54 -6.48 -5.21
N TYR A 61 -16.62 -7.40 -4.90
CA TYR A 61 -15.99 -8.29 -5.87
C TYR A 61 -15.94 -9.74 -5.34
N PRO A 62 -17.10 -10.41 -5.24
CA PRO A 62 -17.11 -11.85 -4.95
C PRO A 62 -16.33 -12.61 -6.03
N ASP A 63 -15.73 -13.74 -5.64
CA ASP A 63 -14.99 -14.63 -6.56
C ASP A 63 -15.86 -15.14 -7.72
#